data_AF-A0A9P7EVU3-F1
#
_entry.id   AF-A0A9P7EVU3-F1
#
_cell.length_a   1.000
_cell.length_b   1.000
_cell.length_c   1.000
_cell.angle_alpha   90.00
_cell.angle_beta   90.00
_cell.angle_gamma   90.00
#
_symmetry.space_group_name_H-M   'P 1'
#
loop_
_entity.id
_entity.type
_entity.pdbx_description
1 polymer ?
#
loop_
_entity_poly.entity_id
_entity_poly.type
_entity_poly.pdbx_seq_one_letter_code
_entity_poly.pdbx_strand_id
1 'polypeptide(L)'
;MASVIATCTRPDVLERLLPSMVEDALRTFDMWGNHGAKDISKSLHEIVFTLAARMTMCREFSEDPKKIHALIGIFKRLEDGSNHNALIFPWFPTPARFRRMLAGVQLHRMISAVVLSRKDRREDDPL
;
A
#
# COMPACT_ATOMS: atom_id res chain seq x y z
N MET A 1 1.47 17.85 -0.66
CA MET A 1 1.74 16.43 -0.29
C MET A 1 2.55 16.27 1.00
N ALA A 2 3.62 17.05 1.25
CA ALA A 2 4.39 16.95 2.50
C ALA A 2 3.55 17.15 3.79
N SER A 3 2.57 18.06 3.76
CA SER A 3 1.68 18.33 4.90
C SER A 3 0.77 17.15 5.28
N VAL A 4 0.37 16.30 4.33
CA VAL A 4 -0.55 15.19 4.61
C VAL A 4 0.22 14.02 5.24
N ILE A 5 1.40 13.73 4.70
CA ILE A 5 2.29 12.69 5.25
C ILE A 5 2.71 13.05 6.67
N ALA A 6 3.05 14.33 6.92
CA ALA A 6 3.40 14.81 8.26
C ALA A 6 2.24 14.64 9.27
N THR A 7 0.98 14.80 8.82
CA THR A 7 -0.20 14.56 9.66
C THR A 7 -0.36 13.08 10.03
N CYS A 8 -0.13 12.17 9.08
CA CYS A 8 -0.19 10.72 9.33
C CYS A 8 0.86 10.23 10.34
N THR A 9 2.00 10.91 10.45
CA THR A 9 3.10 10.56 11.37
C THR A 9 3.04 11.27 12.72
N ARG A 10 1.94 11.97 13.02
CA ARG A 10 1.80 12.65 14.31
C ARG A 10 1.67 11.62 15.44
N PRO A 11 2.23 11.91 16.64
CA PRO A 11 2.18 10.98 17.77
C PRO A 11 0.74 10.66 18.18
N ASP A 12 -0.16 11.64 18.14
CA ASP A 12 -1.58 11.47 18.46
C ASP A 12 -2.30 10.50 17.50
N VAL A 13 -1.97 10.56 16.21
CA VAL A 13 -2.52 9.65 15.20
C VAL A 13 -1.92 8.25 15.37
N LEU A 14 -0.63 8.16 15.66
CA LEU A 14 0.07 6.89 15.84
C LEU A 14 -0.46 6.14 17.07
N GLU A 15 -0.63 6.80 18.21
CA GLU A 15 -1.19 6.19 19.43
C GLU A 15 -2.58 5.60 19.19
N ARG A 16 -3.42 6.30 18.41
CA ARG A 16 -4.75 5.81 18.05
C ARG A 16 -4.72 4.60 17.11
N LEU A 17 -3.76 4.55 16.19
CA LEU A 17 -3.64 3.48 15.18
C LEU A 17 -2.87 2.26 15.69
N LEU A 18 -2.05 2.42 16.73
CA LEU A 18 -1.21 1.38 17.32
C LEU A 18 -1.93 0.06 17.62
N PRO A 19 -3.11 0.02 18.27
CA PRO A 19 -3.81 -1.25 18.51
C PRO A 19 -4.18 -1.95 17.20
N SER A 20 -4.67 -1.20 16.22
CA SER A 20 -5.03 -1.74 14.90
C SER A 20 -3.79 -2.17 14.10
N MET A 21 -2.64 -1.52 14.26
CA MET A 21 -1.38 -1.92 13.62
C MET A 21 -0.86 -3.25 14.19
N VAL A 22 -0.92 -3.41 15.52
CA VAL A 22 -0.55 -4.68 16.17
C VAL A 22 -1.47 -5.81 15.74
N GLU A 23 -2.77 -5.55 15.67
CA GLU A 23 -3.74 -6.55 15.19
C GLU A 23 -3.45 -7.00 13.76
N ASP A 24 -3.12 -6.08 12.84
CA ASP A 24 -2.76 -6.44 11.46
C ASP A 24 -1.48 -7.26 11.38
N ALA A 25 -0.46 -6.90 12.18
CA ALA A 25 0.77 -7.66 12.23
C ALA A 25 0.50 -9.09 12.72
N LEU A 26 -0.29 -9.25 13.78
CA LEU A 26 -0.68 -10.55 14.31
C LEU A 26 -1.50 -11.36 13.30
N ARG A 27 -2.47 -10.75 12.61
CA ARG A 27 -3.21 -11.42 11.52
C ARG A 27 -2.28 -11.88 10.40
N THR A 28 -1.28 -11.06 10.05
CA THR A 28 -0.29 -11.43 9.03
C THR A 28 0.55 -12.62 9.48
N PHE A 29 0.97 -12.66 10.76
CA PHE A 29 1.69 -13.80 11.31
C PHE A 29 0.83 -15.07 11.40
N ASP A 30 -0.44 -14.95 11.75
CA ASP A 30 -1.38 -16.09 11.81
C ASP A 30 -1.55 -16.76 10.43
N MET A 31 -1.58 -15.95 9.37
CA MET A 31 -1.60 -16.44 7.99
C MET A 31 -0.34 -17.23 7.56
N TRP A 32 0.77 -17.14 8.31
CA TRP A 32 2.00 -17.85 7.94
C TRP A 32 1.98 -19.33 8.32
N GLY A 33 1.04 -19.74 9.17
CA GLY A 33 0.94 -21.10 9.68
C GLY A 33 2.02 -21.44 10.70
N ASN A 34 1.88 -22.61 11.35
CA ASN A 34 2.72 -22.97 12.50
C ASN A 34 4.12 -23.47 12.13
N HIS A 35 4.32 -23.94 10.89
CA HIS A 35 5.56 -24.53 10.41
C HIS A 35 5.81 -24.19 8.93
N GLY A 36 7.06 -23.91 8.57
CA GLY A 36 7.45 -23.68 7.18
C GLY A 36 8.69 -22.79 7.05
N ALA A 37 9.25 -22.74 5.84
CA ALA A 37 10.27 -21.76 5.48
C ALA A 37 9.64 -20.71 4.57
N LYS A 38 9.63 -19.45 5.02
CA LYS A 38 9.18 -18.29 4.23
C LYS A 38 10.35 -17.35 4.00
N ASP A 39 10.37 -16.73 2.83
CA ASP A 39 11.34 -15.68 2.54
C ASP A 39 11.07 -14.47 3.44
N ILE A 40 11.99 -14.20 4.37
CA ILE A 40 11.88 -13.12 5.36
C ILE A 40 11.79 -11.77 4.66
N SER A 41 12.53 -11.58 3.56
CA SER A 41 12.52 -10.31 2.83
C SER A 41 11.12 -10.01 2.30
N LYS A 42 10.52 -10.97 1.60
CA LYS A 42 9.16 -10.79 1.04
C LYS A 42 8.10 -10.62 2.12
N SER A 43 8.25 -11.34 3.22
CA SER A 43 7.29 -11.34 4.33
C SER A 43 7.35 -10.04 5.13
N LEU A 44 8.55 -9.51 5.35
CA LEU A 44 8.75 -8.22 6.00
C LEU A 44 8.19 -7.08 5.14
N HIS A 45 8.42 -7.10 3.82
CA HIS A 45 7.83 -6.11 2.92
C HIS A 45 6.30 -6.10 2.97
N GLU A 46 5.67 -7.28 3.07
CA GLU A 46 4.22 -7.41 3.20
C GLU A 46 3.69 -6.82 4.51
N ILE A 47 4.36 -7.07 5.63
CA ILE A 47 4.00 -6.47 6.93
C ILE A 47 4.17 -4.96 6.90
N VAL A 48 5.34 -4.47 6.49
CA VAL A 48 5.64 -3.03 6.45
C VAL A 48 4.66 -2.30 5.54
N PHE A 49 4.34 -2.86 4.38
CA PHE A 49 3.39 -2.24 3.46
C PHE A 49 1.97 -2.21 4.04
N THR A 50 1.52 -3.28 4.70
CA THR A 50 0.21 -3.32 5.37
C THR A 50 0.11 -2.26 6.46
N LEU A 51 1.15 -2.12 7.29
CA LEU A 51 1.22 -1.08 8.33
C LEU A 51 1.26 0.33 7.73
N ALA A 52 2.06 0.55 6.69
CA ALA A 52 2.13 1.83 5.98
C ALA A 52 0.78 2.19 5.35
N ALA A 53 0.09 1.20 4.75
CA ALA A 53 -1.24 1.38 4.20
C ALA A 53 -2.24 1.78 5.30
N ARG A 54 -2.19 1.16 6.49
CA ARG A 54 -3.08 1.55 7.60
C ARG A 54 -2.83 2.98 8.12
N MET A 55 -1.60 3.47 8.06
CA MET A 55 -1.26 4.85 8.48
C MET A 55 -1.61 5.90 7.43
N THR A 56 -1.45 5.58 6.15
CA THR A 56 -1.48 6.56 5.06
C THR A 56 -2.71 6.44 4.16
N MET A 57 -3.33 5.27 4.10
CA MET A 57 -4.47 4.98 3.25
C MET A 57 -5.77 4.98 4.06
N CYS A 58 -6.85 5.09 3.29
CA CYS A 58 -8.22 5.04 3.74
C CYS A 58 -8.57 3.69 4.39
N ARG A 59 -9.40 3.72 5.45
CA ARG A 59 -9.87 2.51 6.17
C ARG A 59 -10.44 1.43 5.26
N GLU A 60 -11.09 1.79 4.15
CA GLU A 60 -11.68 0.81 3.22
C GLU A 60 -10.67 -0.08 2.50
N PHE A 61 -9.39 0.33 2.45
CA PHE A 61 -8.30 -0.54 2.02
C PHE A 61 -7.89 -1.48 3.15
N SER A 62 -7.79 -0.97 4.38
CA SER A 62 -7.35 -1.71 5.55
C SER A 62 -8.34 -2.76 6.06
N GLU A 63 -9.62 -2.62 5.76
CA GLU A 63 -10.67 -3.57 6.18
C GLU A 63 -10.76 -4.81 5.30
N ASP A 64 -10.36 -4.72 4.02
CA ASP A 64 -10.42 -5.84 3.09
C ASP A 64 -8.99 -6.35 2.78
N PRO A 65 -8.59 -7.51 3.33
CA PRO A 65 -7.26 -8.07 3.10
C PRO A 65 -7.01 -8.33 1.62
N LYS A 66 -8.04 -8.63 0.81
CA LYS A 66 -7.88 -8.86 -0.64
C LYS A 66 -7.48 -7.58 -1.36
N LYS A 67 -8.00 -6.42 -0.95
CA LYS A 67 -7.64 -5.12 -1.53
C LYS A 67 -6.20 -4.74 -1.18
N ILE A 68 -5.77 -4.98 0.06
CA ILE A 68 -4.37 -4.77 0.45
C ILE A 68 -3.44 -5.67 -0.37
N HIS A 69 -3.71 -6.96 -0.49
CA HIS A 69 -2.85 -7.85 -1.29
C HIS A 69 -2.80 -7.45 -2.77
N ALA A 70 -3.94 -7.03 -3.35
CA ALA A 70 -3.98 -6.52 -4.71
C ALA A 70 -3.15 -5.23 -4.86
N LEU A 71 -3.24 -4.32 -3.88
CA LEU A 71 -2.47 -3.09 -3.81
C LEU A 71 -0.95 -3.37 -3.72
N ILE A 72 -0.54 -4.28 -2.83
CA ILE A 72 0.85 -4.75 -2.71
C ILE A 72 1.34 -5.31 -4.05
N GLY A 73 0.52 -6.09 -4.75
CA GLY A 73 0.86 -6.64 -6.06
C GLY A 73 1.07 -5.58 -7.14
N ILE A 74 0.21 -4.54 -7.17
CA ILE A 74 0.35 -3.40 -8.07
C ILE A 74 1.61 -2.59 -7.72
N PHE A 75 1.88 -2.40 -6.43
CA PHE A 75 3.04 -1.64 -5.97
C PHE A 75 4.35 -2.35 -6.30
N LYS A 76 4.44 -3.67 -6.09
CA LYS A 76 5.61 -4.47 -6.51
C LYS A 76 5.88 -4.35 -8.00
N ARG A 77 4.84 -4.39 -8.85
CA ARG A 77 4.99 -4.19 -10.31
C ARG A 77 5.49 -2.78 -10.66
N LEU A 78 5.15 -1.79 -9.84
CA LEU A 78 5.63 -0.42 -9.99
C LEU A 78 7.12 -0.30 -9.63
N GLU A 79 7.52 -0.95 -8.53
CA GLU A 79 8.92 -1.05 -8.07
C GLU A 79 9.79 -1.80 -9.08
N ASP A 80 9.34 -2.95 -9.58
CA ASP A 80 10.01 -3.73 -10.64
C ASP A 80 10.17 -2.94 -11.95
N GLY A 81 9.32 -1.92 -12.17
CA GLY A 81 9.42 -0.99 -13.30
C GLY A 81 10.53 0.05 -13.14
N SER A 82 11.11 0.18 -11.93
CA SER A 82 12.15 1.13 -11.56
C SER A 82 13.56 0.52 -11.66
N ASN A 83 13.76 -0.34 -12.65
CA ASN A 83 15.06 -0.97 -12.90
C ASN A 83 16.16 0.06 -13.15
N HIS A 84 17.41 -0.31 -12.87
CA HIS A 84 18.60 0.52 -13.07
C HIS A 84 18.69 1.15 -14.48
N ASN A 85 18.16 0.46 -15.49
CA ASN A 85 18.10 0.96 -16.87
C ASN A 85 17.22 2.21 -17.03
N ALA A 86 16.21 2.40 -16.16
CA ALA A 86 15.37 3.59 -16.15
C ALA A 86 16.10 4.82 -15.58
N LEU A 87 17.12 4.63 -14.73
CA LEU A 87 17.99 5.71 -14.27
C LEU A 87 18.95 6.17 -15.37
N ILE A 88 19.53 5.22 -16.11
CA ILE A 88 20.51 5.51 -17.17
C ILE A 88 19.83 6.10 -18.41
N PHE A 89 18.63 5.61 -18.77
CA PHE A 89 17.89 6.09 -19.93
C PHE A 89 16.45 6.52 -19.56
N PRO A 90 16.27 7.72 -18.97
CA PRO A 90 14.98 8.16 -18.43
C PRO A 90 13.86 8.28 -19.48
N TRP A 91 14.24 8.58 -20.74
CA TRP A 91 13.29 8.79 -21.82
C TRP A 91 13.03 7.53 -22.67
N PHE A 92 13.87 6.50 -22.58
CA PHE A 92 13.78 5.37 -23.50
C PHE A 92 12.50 4.54 -23.23
N PRO A 93 11.71 4.22 -24.27
CA PRO A 93 10.47 3.46 -24.14
C PRO A 93 10.77 1.97 -23.90
N THR A 94 11.27 1.65 -22.71
CA THR A 94 11.49 0.25 -22.31
C THR A 94 10.16 -0.44 -22.02
N PRO A 95 10.05 -1.76 -22.27
CA PRO A 95 8.89 -2.55 -21.82
C PRO A 95 8.65 -2.45 -20.31
N ALA A 96 9.73 -2.27 -19.52
CA ALA A 96 9.65 -2.03 -18.09
C ALA A 96 8.89 -0.72 -17.76
N ARG A 97 9.14 0.36 -18.52
CA ARG A 97 8.43 1.64 -18.37
C ARG A 97 6.95 1.52 -18.73
N PHE A 98 6.60 0.76 -19.77
CA PHE A 98 5.20 0.47 -20.10
C PHE A 98 4.49 -0.28 -18.98
N ARG A 99 5.10 -1.35 -18.44
CA ARG A 99 4.54 -2.09 -17.30
C ARG A 99 4.35 -1.19 -16.07
N ARG A 100 5.32 -0.32 -15.80
CA ARG A 100 5.23 0.69 -14.74
C ARG A 100 4.05 1.65 -14.95
N MET A 101 3.87 2.15 -16.17
CA MET A 101 2.78 3.05 -16.51
C MET A 101 1.42 2.37 -16.35
N LEU A 102 1.27 1.13 -16.84
CA LEU A 102 0.06 0.35 -16.69
C LEU A 102 -0.27 0.07 -15.21
N ALA A 103 0.74 -0.29 -14.40
CA ALA A 103 0.58 -0.44 -12.96
C ALA A 103 0.15 0.87 -12.29
N GLY A 104 0.72 2.01 -12.71
CA GLY A 104 0.31 3.33 -12.24
C GLY A 104 -1.16 3.66 -12.57
N VAL A 105 -1.62 3.33 -13.77
CA VAL A 105 -3.04 3.50 -14.16
C VAL A 105 -3.95 2.57 -13.34
N GLN A 106 -3.53 1.32 -13.10
CA GLN A 106 -4.27 0.39 -12.24
C GLN A 106 -4.39 0.91 -10.80
N LEU A 107 -3.29 1.40 -10.24
CA LEU A 107 -3.25 2.01 -8.91
C LEU A 107 -4.20 3.22 -8.83
N HIS A 108 -4.11 4.13 -9.81
CA HIS A 108 -4.97 5.30 -9.88
C HIS A 108 -6.45 4.94 -9.95
N ARG A 109 -6.81 3.95 -10.77
CA ARG A 109 -8.19 3.46 -10.89
C ARG A 109 -8.70 2.88 -9.58
N MET A 110 -7.89 2.07 -8.89
CA MET A 110 -8.24 1.45 -7.62
C MET A 110 -8.48 2.50 -6.53
N ILE A 111 -7.60 3.50 -6.42
CA ILE A 111 -7.75 4.60 -5.46
C ILE A 111 -8.95 5.48 -5.82
N SER A 112 -9.09 5.85 -7.10
CA SER A 112 -10.21 6.69 -7.55
C SER A 112 -11.57 6.05 -7.29
N ALA A 113 -11.68 4.73 -7.46
CA ALA A 113 -12.92 4.01 -7.17
C ALA A 113 -13.32 4.11 -5.69
N VAL A 114 -12.35 4.00 -4.77
CA VAL A 114 -12.60 4.17 -3.33
C VAL A 114 -12.96 5.62 -3.00
N VAL A 115 -12.23 6.59 -3.54
CA VAL A 115 -12.52 8.02 -3.32
C VAL A 115 -13.89 8.43 -3.86
N LEU A 116 -14.29 7.92 -5.03
CA LEU A 116 -15.62 8.15 -5.60
C LEU A 116 -16.72 7.52 -4.74
N SER A 117 -16.50 6.30 -4.24
CA SER A 117 -17.43 5.65 -3.30
C SER A 117 -17.62 6.46 -2.01
N ARG A 118 -16.57 7.13 -1.53
CA ARG A 118 -16.65 8.02 -0.36
C ARG A 118 -17.45 9.28 -0.64
N LYS A 119 -17.23 9.89 -1.81
CA LYS A 119 -17.91 11.13 -2.21
C LYS A 119 -19.43 10.94 -2.30
N ASP A 120 -19.87 9.75 -2.68
CA ASP A 120 -21.29 9.38 -2.75
C ASP A 120 -21.90 9.13 -1.36
N ARG A 121 -21.09 8.68 -0.38
CA ARG A 121 -21.56 8.31 0.97
C ARG A 121 -21.61 9.45 1.99
N ARG A 122 -21.00 10.60 1.69
CA ARG A 122 -20.99 11.83 2.53
C ARG A 122 -20.83 11.51 4.03
N GLU A 123 -19.83 10.70 4.38
CA GLU A 123 -19.38 10.50 5.75
C GLU A 123 -18.24 11.47 6.04
N ASP A 124 -18.44 12.35 7.01
CA ASP A 124 -17.43 13.26 7.56
C ASP A 124 -16.43 12.48 8.42
N ASP A 125 -15.45 11.82 7.78
CA ASP A 125 -14.22 11.38 8.46
C ASP A 125 -13.10 12.37 8.07
N PRO A 126 -12.21 12.79 8.98
CA PRO A 126 -11.26 13.89 8.75
C PRO A 126 -10.13 13.58 7.75
N LEU A 127 -10.25 12.51 6.94
CA LEU A 127 -9.39 12.15 5.80
C LEU A 127 -10.21 11.62 4.61
#